data_AF-A0A924KQM2-F1
#
_entry.id   AF-A0A924KQM2-F1
#
_cell.length_a   1.000
_cell.length_b   1.000
_cell.length_c   1.000
_cell.angle_alpha   90.00
_cell.angle_beta   90.00
_cell.angle_gamma   90.00
#
_symmetry.space_group_name_H-M   'P 1'
#
loop_
_entity.id
_entity.type
_entity.pdbx_description
1 polymer ?
#
loop_
_entity_poly.entity_id
_entity_poly.type
_entity_poly.pdbx_seq_one_letter_code
_entity_poly.pdbx_strand_id
1 'polypeptide(L)'
;MTLRHLIAAFVATLSLVIAAPVLAADTENALSAKQLSALEAQAKRVTIIRDKWGIPPIYGKTDADVVFGLLYAHAEDDFTRIE
;
A
#
# COMPACT_ATOMS: atom_id res chain seq x y z
N MET A 1 4.01 22.56 -47.57
CA MET A 1 2.89 22.50 -46.60
C MET A 1 2.87 21.15 -45.88
N THR A 2 4.00 20.70 -45.31
CA THR A 2 4.10 19.31 -44.79
C THR A 2 4.83 19.20 -43.45
N LEU A 3 5.84 20.03 -43.19
CA LEU A 3 6.67 19.90 -41.97
C LEU A 3 5.99 20.42 -40.68
N ARG A 4 5.24 21.53 -40.73
CA ARG A 4 4.50 22.07 -39.55
C ARG A 4 3.37 21.14 -39.10
N HIS A 5 2.67 20.50 -40.03
CA HIS A 5 1.60 19.55 -39.71
C HIS A 5 2.15 18.24 -39.14
N LEU A 6 3.33 17.80 -39.62
CA LEU A 6 4.01 16.61 -39.11
C LEU A 6 4.52 16.80 -37.66
N ILE A 7 5.11 17.96 -37.36
CA ILE A 7 5.55 18.30 -36.00
C ILE A 7 4.35 18.45 -35.06
N ALA A 8 3.27 19.10 -35.51
CA ALA A 8 2.06 19.24 -34.70
C ALA A 8 1.39 17.89 -34.37
N ALA A 9 1.36 16.96 -35.34
CA ALA A 9 0.85 15.62 -35.11
C ALA A 9 1.69 14.83 -34.10
N PHE A 10 3.03 14.94 -34.17
CA PHE A 10 3.95 14.28 -33.23
C PHE A 10 3.86 14.85 -31.81
N VAL A 11 3.69 16.16 -31.66
CA VAL A 11 3.51 16.81 -30.35
C VAL A 11 2.16 16.45 -29.73
N ALA A 12 1.10 16.37 -30.55
CA ALA A 12 -0.23 16.00 -30.08
C ALA A 12 -0.30 14.53 -29.62
N THR A 13 0.36 13.62 -30.33
CA THR A 13 0.44 12.21 -29.92
C THR A 13 1.29 12.03 -28.67
N LEU A 14 2.41 12.75 -28.54
CA LEU A 14 3.24 12.72 -27.34
C LEU A 14 2.51 13.29 -26.12
N SER A 15 1.73 14.36 -26.29
CA SER A 15 0.93 14.96 -25.21
C SER A 15 -0.19 14.02 -24.72
N LEU A 16 -0.82 13.25 -25.63
CA LEU A 16 -1.87 12.29 -25.28
C LEU A 16 -1.33 11.09 -24.49
N VAL A 17 -0.10 10.64 -24.79
CA VAL A 17 0.58 9.54 -24.07
C VAL A 17 0.93 9.93 -22.63
N ILE A 18 1.22 11.21 -22.36
CA ILE A 18 1.55 11.71 -21.02
C ILE A 18 0.28 11.96 -20.18
N ALA A 19 -0.85 12.29 -20.80
CA ALA A 19 -2.10 12.57 -20.09
C ALA A 19 -2.79 11.32 -19.52
N ALA A 20 -2.62 10.15 -20.14
CA ALA A 20 -3.22 8.89 -19.70
C ALA A 20 -2.74 8.39 -18.31
N PRO A 21 -1.42 8.38 -17.98
CA PRO A 21 -0.96 7.94 -16.66
C PRO A 21 -1.33 8.90 -15.52
N VAL A 22 -1.53 10.19 -15.80
CA VAL A 22 -1.98 11.17 -14.79
C VAL A 22 -3.37 10.82 -14.25
N LEU A 23 -4.29 10.36 -15.09
CA LEU A 23 -5.65 10.01 -14.66
C LEU A 23 -5.71 8.68 -13.88
N ALA A 24 -4.75 7.77 -14.11
CA ALA A 24 -4.64 6.49 -13.40
C ALA A 24 -3.98 6.63 -12.01
N ALA A 25 -3.05 7.57 -11.86
CA ALA A 25 -2.34 7.81 -10.61
C ALA A 25 -3.28 8.25 -9.46
N ASP A 26 -4.33 9.01 -9.77
CA ASP A 26 -5.30 9.49 -8.76
C ASP A 26 -6.09 8.33 -8.13
N THR A 27 -6.42 7.31 -8.93
CA THR A 27 -7.10 6.10 -8.45
C THR A 27 -6.21 5.19 -7.61
N GLU A 28 -4.92 5.08 -7.94
CA GLU A 28 -3.96 4.31 -7.12
C GLU A 28 -3.74 4.95 -5.75
N ASN A 29 -3.61 6.26 -5.70
CA ASN A 29 -3.47 7.00 -4.44
C ASN A 29 -4.73 6.87 -3.56
N ALA A 30 -5.93 6.91 -4.16
CA ALA A 30 -7.18 6.72 -3.43
C ALA A 30 -7.36 5.30 -2.88
N LEU A 31 -6.95 4.28 -3.66
CA LEU A 31 -6.98 2.89 -3.22
C LEU A 31 -6.02 2.66 -2.05
N SER A 32 -4.81 3.21 -2.13
CA SER A 32 -3.79 3.17 -1.08
C SER A 32 -4.28 3.82 0.22
N ALA A 33 -4.89 5.01 0.14
CA ALA A 33 -5.44 5.69 1.32
C ALA A 33 -6.56 4.89 1.99
N LYS A 34 -7.45 4.26 1.20
CA LYS A 34 -8.51 3.40 1.73
C LYS A 34 -7.94 2.14 2.40
N GLN A 35 -6.95 1.51 1.79
CA GLN A 35 -6.27 0.34 2.36
C GLN A 35 -5.56 0.69 3.66
N LEU A 36 -4.85 1.82 3.71
CA LEU A 36 -4.18 2.30 4.92
C LEU A 36 -5.19 2.53 6.05
N SER A 37 -6.29 3.23 5.78
CA SER A 37 -7.35 3.46 6.76
C SER A 37 -7.94 2.15 7.31
N ALA A 38 -8.12 1.14 6.44
CA ALA A 38 -8.61 -0.17 6.86
C ALA A 38 -7.57 -0.92 7.74
N LEU A 39 -6.29 -0.86 7.39
CA LEU A 39 -5.20 -1.45 8.17
C LEU A 39 -5.05 -0.77 9.54
N GLU A 40 -5.14 0.55 9.60
CA GLU A 40 -5.14 1.30 10.87
C GLU A 40 -6.33 0.91 11.76
N ALA A 41 -7.52 0.74 11.16
CA ALA A 41 -8.69 0.29 11.88
C ALA A 41 -8.54 -1.16 12.39
N GLN A 42 -7.81 -2.00 11.66
CA GLN A 42 -7.48 -3.37 12.09
C GLN A 42 -6.44 -3.37 13.20
N ALA A 43 -5.37 -2.60 13.09
CA ALA A 43 -4.34 -2.47 14.12
C ALA A 43 -4.92 -2.03 15.47
N LYS A 44 -5.91 -1.11 15.46
CA LYS A 44 -6.63 -0.66 16.68
C LYS A 44 -7.40 -1.76 17.42
N ARG A 45 -7.70 -2.89 16.76
CA ARG A 45 -8.40 -4.04 17.36
C ARG A 45 -7.47 -5.11 17.91
N VAL A 46 -6.16 -4.96 17.70
CA VAL A 46 -5.15 -5.95 18.06
C VAL A 46 -4.35 -5.43 19.25
N THR A 47 -4.11 -6.30 20.23
CA THR A 47 -3.24 -6.02 21.37
C THR A 47 -2.13 -7.05 21.41
N ILE A 48 -0.89 -6.59 21.37
CA ILE A 48 0.31 -7.43 21.45
C ILE A 48 1.00 -7.10 22.76
N ILE A 49 1.18 -8.09 23.63
CA ILE A 49 1.84 -7.93 24.91
C ILE A 49 3.15 -8.73 24.84
N ARG A 50 4.29 -8.10 25.12
CA ARG A 50 5.56 -8.83 25.21
C ARG A 50 5.72 -9.40 26.61
N ASP A 51 5.85 -10.71 26.71
CA ASP A 51 6.09 -11.37 28.00
C ASP A 51 7.56 -11.25 28.43
N LYS A 52 7.88 -11.80 29.61
CA LYS A 52 9.25 -11.76 30.17
C LYS A 52 10.29 -12.58 29.37
N TRP A 53 9.85 -13.42 28.45
CA TRP A 53 10.68 -14.27 27.61
C TRP A 53 10.72 -13.77 26.16
N GLY A 54 10.09 -12.64 25.85
CA GLY A 54 10.01 -12.06 24.51
C GLY A 54 8.95 -12.70 23.61
N ILE A 55 8.21 -13.70 24.10
CA ILE A 55 7.12 -14.33 23.35
C ILE A 55 5.93 -13.36 23.38
N PRO A 56 5.33 -13.02 22.22
CA PRO A 56 4.19 -12.11 22.17
C PRO A 56 2.84 -12.84 22.25
N PRO A 57 2.14 -12.83 23.40
CA PRO A 57 0.69 -13.02 23.43
C PRO A 57 -0.02 -11.97 22.58
N ILE A 58 -0.86 -12.44 21.64
CA ILE A 58 -1.65 -11.58 20.74
C ILE A 58 -3.14 -11.79 21.04
N TYR A 59 -3.84 -10.68 21.23
CA TYR A 59 -5.28 -10.65 21.48
C TYR A 59 -5.99 -9.89 20.36
N GLY A 60 -7.05 -10.48 19.84
CA GLY A 60 -7.92 -9.90 18.82
C GLY A 60 -9.33 -10.48 18.95
N LYS A 61 -10.33 -9.77 18.41
CA LYS A 61 -11.73 -10.21 18.47
C LYS A 61 -12.04 -11.31 17.45
N THR A 62 -11.29 -11.35 16.35
CA THR A 62 -11.44 -12.31 15.26
C THR A 62 -10.11 -12.96 14.93
N ASP A 63 -10.15 -14.13 14.30
CA ASP A 63 -8.93 -14.81 13.83
C ASP A 63 -8.11 -13.93 12.88
N ALA A 64 -8.77 -13.11 12.05
CA ALA A 64 -8.12 -12.15 11.16
C ALA A 64 -7.33 -11.07 11.93
N ASP A 65 -7.84 -10.61 13.08
CA ASP A 65 -7.15 -9.65 13.94
C ASP A 65 -5.93 -10.31 14.60
N VAL A 66 -6.08 -11.55 15.08
CA VAL A 66 -4.99 -12.30 15.73
C VAL A 66 -3.87 -12.61 14.75
N VAL A 67 -4.19 -13.09 13.54
CA VAL A 67 -3.20 -13.39 12.50
C VAL A 67 -2.48 -12.12 12.04
N PHE A 68 -3.18 -10.99 11.94
CA PHE A 68 -2.54 -9.70 11.66
C PHE A 68 -1.51 -9.33 12.73
N GLY A 69 -1.86 -9.46 14.00
CA GLY A 69 -0.93 -9.22 15.11
C GLY A 69 0.25 -10.20 15.14
N LEU A 70 0.03 -11.46 14.77
CA LEU A 70 1.08 -12.48 14.67
C LEU A 70 2.12 -12.11 13.62
N LEU A 71 1.68 -11.77 12.42
CA LEU A 71 2.58 -11.37 11.33
C LEU A 71 3.33 -10.09 11.68
N TYR A 72 2.65 -9.13 12.31
CA TYR A 72 3.29 -7.90 12.78
C TYR A 72 4.38 -8.19 13.83
N ALA A 73 4.07 -8.98 14.86
CA ALA A 73 5.04 -9.33 15.90
C ALA A 73 6.25 -10.10 15.33
N HIS A 74 6.01 -10.97 14.34
CA HIS A 74 7.08 -11.70 13.66
C HIS A 74 7.98 -10.75 12.85
N ALA A 75 7.38 -9.81 12.12
CA ALA A 75 8.11 -8.79 11.38
C ALA A 75 8.91 -7.86 12.30
N GLU A 76 8.39 -7.51 13.47
CA GLU A 76 9.15 -6.75 14.48
C GLU A 76 10.37 -7.52 15.00
N ASP A 77 10.24 -8.83 15.20
CA ASP A 77 11.29 -9.66 15.81
C ASP A 77 12.43 -9.97 14.82
N ASP A 78 12.12 -10.22 13.55
CA ASP A 78 13.13 -10.61 12.56
C ASP A 78 12.73 -10.25 11.12
N PHE A 79 12.62 -8.94 10.84
CA PHE A 79 12.26 -8.45 9.51
C PHE A 79 13.24 -8.92 8.42
N THR A 80 14.54 -8.94 8.72
CA THR A 80 15.58 -9.25 7.73
C THR A 80 15.56 -10.71 7.26
N ARG A 81 14.90 -11.61 7.98
CA ARG A 81 14.72 -12.99 7.56
C ARG A 81 13.47 -13.24 6.72
N ILE A 82 12.53 -12.30 6.72
CA ILE A 82 11.26 -12.43 5.98
C ILE A 82 11.27 -11.71 4.63
N GLU A 83 12.25 -10.83 4.38
CA GLU A 83 12.50 -10.14 3.09
C GLU A 83 13.53 -10.86 2.21
#